data_AF-A0A1G2RUC5-F1
#
_entry.id   AF-A0A1G2RUC5-F1
#
_cell.length_a   1.000
_cell.length_b   1.000
_cell.length_c   1.000
_cell.angle_alpha   90.00
_cell.angle_beta   90.00
_cell.angle_gamma   90.00
#
_symmetry.space_group_name_H-M   'P 1'
#
loop_
_entity.id
_entity.type
_entity.pdbx_description
1 polymer ?
#
loop_
_entity_poly.entity_id
_entity_poly.type
_entity_poly.pdbx_seq_one_letter_code
_entity_poly.pdbx_strand_id
1 'polypeptide(L)'
;MLLVLGFGLGAFLVFYNIRIYQKRVELQKRAESLQSQIASLESRKNELGSAIQVGTTQEYQEKVLREQGLYKKQGEEVVTIIPPKQVQEEQKQQQANRVWWNPFSWFK
;
A
#
# COMPACT_ATOMS: atom_id res chain seq x y z
N MET A 1 68.37 -4.13 -16.88
CA MET A 1 67.47 -3.08 -17.41
C MET A 1 66.26 -3.69 -18.14
N LEU A 2 66.43 -4.42 -19.25
CA LEU A 2 65.31 -4.95 -20.04
C LEU A 2 64.35 -5.91 -19.30
N LEU A 3 64.88 -6.82 -18.46
CA LEU A 3 64.05 -7.74 -17.67
C LEU A 3 63.17 -7.02 -16.63
N VAL A 4 63.71 -6.01 -15.96
CA VAL A 4 62.97 -5.20 -14.98
C VAL A 4 61.86 -4.39 -15.67
N LEU A 5 62.17 -3.87 -16.86
CA LEU A 5 61.22 -3.09 -17.67
C LEU A 5 60.08 -3.99 -18.19
N GLY A 6 60.40 -5.20 -18.63
CA GLY A 6 59.41 -6.21 -19.02
C GLY A 6 58.53 -6.67 -17.86
N PHE A 7 59.11 -6.89 -16.67
CA PHE A 7 58.34 -7.26 -15.48
C PHE A 7 57.42 -6.14 -15.00
N GLY A 8 57.89 -4.89 -15.02
CA GLY A 8 57.08 -3.71 -14.70
C GLY A 8 55.89 -3.54 -15.64
N LEU A 9 56.10 -3.72 -16.96
CA LEU A 9 55.03 -3.71 -17.95
C LEU A 9 54.04 -4.87 -17.75
N GLY A 10 54.54 -6.07 -17.47
CA GLY A 10 53.71 -7.24 -17.17
C GLY A 10 52.82 -7.02 -15.95
N ALA A 11 53.41 -6.55 -14.84
CA ALA A 11 52.67 -6.25 -13.63
C ALA A 11 51.63 -5.14 -13.83
N PHE A 12 51.99 -4.09 -14.58
CA PHE A 12 51.08 -3.02 -14.95
C PHE A 12 49.87 -3.54 -15.74
N LEU A 13 50.11 -4.34 -16.78
CA LEU A 13 49.03 -4.92 -17.59
C LEU A 13 48.12 -5.83 -16.78
N VAL A 14 48.68 -6.68 -15.91
CA VAL A 14 47.90 -7.57 -15.03
C VAL A 14 47.04 -6.75 -14.07
N PHE A 15 47.60 -5.72 -13.44
CA PHE A 15 46.87 -4.86 -12.51
C PHE A 15 45.67 -4.16 -13.18
N TYR A 16 45.87 -3.59 -14.37
CA TYR A 16 44.79 -2.93 -15.10
C TYR A 16 43.75 -3.91 -15.60
N ASN A 17 44.15 -5.11 -16.02
CA ASN A 17 43.23 -6.16 -16.45
C ASN A 17 42.29 -6.58 -15.31
N ILE A 18 42.84 -6.82 -14.11
CA ILE A 18 42.05 -7.13 -12.90
C ILE A 18 41.08 -5.99 -12.58
N ARG A 19 41.55 -4.74 -12.62
CA ARG A 19 40.71 -3.57 -12.34
C ARG A 19 39.54 -3.43 -13.33
N ILE A 20 39.79 -3.68 -14.61
CA ILE A 20 38.76 -3.65 -15.65
C ILE A 20 37.76 -4.79 -15.45
N TYR A 21 38.24 -5.99 -15.12
CA TYR A 21 37.39 -7.14 -14.86
C TYR A 21 36.45 -6.89 -13.66
N GLN A 22 36.97 -6.35 -12.56
CA GLN A 22 36.16 -5.99 -11.40
C GLN A 22 35.05 -4.99 -11.75
N LYS A 23 35.39 -3.94 -12.51
CA LYS A 23 34.38 -2.97 -12.98
C LYS A 23 33.33 -3.61 -13.87
N ARG A 24 33.70 -4.53 -14.76
CA ARG A 24 32.74 -5.26 -15.61
C ARG A 24 31.76 -6.06 -14.77
N VAL A 25 32.25 -6.80 -13.77
CA VAL A 25 31.41 -7.58 -12.85
C VAL A 25 30.46 -6.67 -12.07
N GLU A 26 30.95 -5.53 -11.56
CA GLU A 26 30.11 -4.55 -10.86
C GLU A 26 29.00 -3.99 -11.75
N LEU A 27 29.34 -3.57 -12.98
CA LEU A 27 28.37 -3.06 -13.94
C LEU A 27 27.34 -4.13 -14.34
N GLN A 28 27.77 -5.38 -14.50
CA GLN A 28 26.87 -6.49 -14.82
C GLN A 28 25.89 -6.76 -13.67
N LYS A 29 26.35 -6.79 -12.42
CA LYS A 29 25.47 -6.91 -11.25
C LYS A 29 24.45 -5.76 -11.16
N ARG A 30 24.88 -4.53 -11.48
CA ARG A 30 23.96 -3.37 -11.53
C ARG A 30 22.93 -3.53 -12.64
N ALA A 31 23.33 -4.00 -13.82
CA ALA A 31 22.43 -4.26 -14.93
C ALA A 31 21.38 -5.34 -14.57
N GLU A 32 21.82 -6.44 -13.96
CA GLU A 32 20.92 -7.51 -13.49
C GLU A 32 19.94 -7.01 -12.43
N SER A 33 20.41 -6.21 -11.48
CA SER A 33 19.54 -5.59 -10.46
C SER A 33 18.51 -4.64 -11.08
N LEU A 34 18.92 -3.79 -12.02
CA LEU A 34 18.02 -2.88 -12.72
C LEU A 34 16.98 -3.65 -13.56
N GLN A 35 17.39 -4.72 -14.23
CA GLN A 35 16.49 -5.56 -15.00
C GLN A 35 15.46 -6.26 -14.11
N SER A 36 15.88 -6.76 -12.94
CA SER A 36 14.97 -7.32 -11.94
C SER A 36 13.99 -6.27 -11.41
N GLN A 37 14.44 -5.04 -11.14
CA GLN A 37 13.58 -3.94 -10.72
C GLN A 37 12.53 -3.60 -11.79
N ILE A 38 12.93 -3.53 -13.06
CA ILE A 38 12.01 -3.31 -14.19
C ILE A 38 10.94 -4.39 -14.25
N ALA A 39 11.33 -5.67 -14.18
CA ALA A 39 10.38 -6.78 -14.18
C ALA A 39 9.39 -6.71 -13.00
N SER A 40 9.89 -6.34 -11.81
CA SER A 40 9.05 -6.17 -10.62
C SER A 40 8.04 -5.01 -10.77
N LEU A 41 8.46 -3.90 -11.38
CA LEU A 41 7.61 -2.74 -11.65
C LEU A 41 6.56 -3.05 -12.72
N GLU A 42 6.93 -3.79 -13.76
CA GLU A 42 6.01 -4.22 -14.80
C GLU A 42 4.94 -5.17 -14.26
N SER A 43 5.34 -6.13 -13.41
CA SER A 43 4.40 -6.99 -12.69
C SER A 43 3.41 -6.18 -11.84
N ARG A 44 3.91 -5.21 -11.06
CA ARG A 44 3.06 -4.32 -10.25
C ARG A 44 2.13 -3.47 -11.10
N LYS A 45 2.62 -2.95 -12.23
CA LYS A 45 1.78 -2.17 -13.16
C LYS A 45 0.63 -3.02 -13.70
N ASN A 46 0.89 -4.27 -14.06
CA ASN A 46 -0.14 -5.18 -14.55
C ASN A 46 -1.16 -5.52 -13.46
N GLU A 47 -0.71 -5.81 -12.24
CA GLU A 47 -1.58 -6.05 -11.08
C GLU A 47 -2.48 -4.84 -10.77
N LEU A 48 -1.89 -3.64 -10.74
CA LEU A 48 -2.66 -2.39 -10.56
C LEU A 48 -3.62 -2.15 -11.72
N GLY A 49 -3.22 -2.43 -12.96
CA GLY A 49 -4.09 -2.32 -14.14
C GLY A 49 -5.33 -3.22 -14.03
N SER A 50 -5.14 -4.48 -13.63
CA SER A 50 -6.24 -5.42 -13.37
C SER A 50 -7.11 -4.96 -12.20
N ALA A 51 -6.52 -4.47 -11.11
CA ALA A 51 -7.26 -3.95 -9.96
C ALA A 51 -8.10 -2.72 -10.33
N ILE A 52 -7.56 -1.82 -11.16
CA ILE A 52 -8.30 -0.65 -11.68
C ILE A 52 -9.46 -1.11 -12.56
N GLN A 53 -9.25 -2.05 -13.48
CA GLN A 53 -10.32 -2.58 -14.33
C GLN A 53 -11.48 -3.14 -13.49
N VAL A 54 -11.17 -3.94 -12.47
CA VAL A 54 -12.17 -4.46 -11.52
C VAL A 54 -12.85 -3.30 -10.76
N GLY A 55 -12.07 -2.34 -10.25
CA GLY A 55 -12.58 -1.20 -9.50
C GLY A 55 -13.48 -0.25 -10.29
N THR A 56 -13.25 -0.13 -11.60
CA THR A 56 -14.08 0.67 -12.53
C THR A 56 -15.35 -0.04 -12.97
N THR A 57 -15.50 -1.33 -12.68
CA THR A 57 -16.69 -2.09 -13.05
C THR A 57 -17.87 -1.67 -12.20
N GLN A 58 -19.04 -1.52 -12.83
CA GLN A 58 -20.28 -1.09 -12.17
C GLN A 58 -20.66 -2.00 -10.98
N GLU A 59 -20.35 -3.29 -11.08
CA GLU A 59 -20.57 -4.29 -10.02
C GLU A 59 -19.74 -4.02 -8.76
N TYR A 60 -18.47 -3.61 -8.93
CA TYR A 60 -17.60 -3.27 -7.80
C TYR A 60 -18.07 -1.98 -7.13
N GLN A 61 -18.44 -0.98 -7.94
CA GLN A 61 -19.01 0.28 -7.42
C GLN A 61 -20.30 0.03 -6.64
N GLU A 62 -21.19 -0.82 -7.17
CA GLU A 62 -22.43 -1.20 -6.48
C GLU A 62 -22.14 -1.96 -5.19
N LYS A 63 -21.17 -2.89 -5.19
CA LYS A 63 -20.75 -3.62 -3.99
C LYS A 63 -20.24 -2.67 -2.91
N VAL A 64 -19.35 -1.74 -3.25
CA VAL A 64 -18.83 -0.74 -2.30
C VAL A 64 -19.95 0.13 -1.74
N LEU A 65 -20.89 0.58 -2.59
CA LEU A 65 -22.04 1.37 -2.16
C LEU A 65 -22.96 0.58 -1.22
N ARG A 66 -23.19 -0.71 -1.47
CA ARG A 66 -23.99 -1.59 -0.60
C ARG A 66 -23.30 -1.83 0.75
N GLU A 67 -21.99 -2.10 0.75
CA GLU A 67 -21.21 -2.39 1.96
C GLU A 67 -21.00 -1.15 2.85
N GLN A 68 -20.71 0.00 2.25
CA GLN A 68 -20.33 1.20 3.00
C GLN A 68 -21.49 2.18 3.23
N GLY A 69 -22.47 2.21 2.32
CA GLY A 69 -23.53 3.23 2.33
C GLY A 69 -24.93 2.69 2.55
N LEU A 70 -25.11 1.37 2.70
CA LEU A 70 -26.43 0.72 2.81
C LEU A 70 -27.39 1.13 1.68
N TYR A 71 -26.84 1.45 0.49
CA TYR A 71 -27.63 1.91 -0.64
C TYR A 71 -28.44 0.76 -1.23
N LYS A 72 -29.72 1.02 -1.54
CA LYS A 72 -30.68 0.04 -2.07
C LYS A 72 -31.13 0.37 -3.48
N LYS A 73 -31.43 -0.66 -4.28
CA LYS A 73 -32.15 -0.48 -5.55
C LYS A 73 -33.66 -0.28 -5.29
N GLN A 74 -34.36 0.25 -6.30
CA GLN A 74 -35.81 0.41 -6.25
C GLN A 74 -36.46 -0.98 -6.09
N GLY A 75 -37.18 -1.20 -4.99
CA GLY A 75 -37.83 -2.49 -4.68
C GLY A 75 -37.10 -3.40 -3.67
N GLU A 76 -35.95 -3.00 -3.12
CA GLU A 76 -35.21 -3.77 -2.11
C GLU A 76 -35.49 -3.25 -0.68
N GLU A 77 -35.52 -4.13 0.33
CA GLU A 77 -35.73 -3.80 1.75
C GLU A 77 -34.46 -4.06 2.56
N VAL A 78 -33.97 -3.04 3.29
CA VAL A 78 -32.74 -3.12 4.09
C VAL A 78 -33.11 -3.33 5.55
N VAL A 79 -32.65 -4.43 6.15
CA VAL A 79 -32.86 -4.74 7.57
C VAL A 79 -31.57 -4.48 8.33
N THR A 80 -31.53 -3.41 9.13
CA THR A 80 -30.39 -3.11 10.01
C THR A 80 -30.63 -3.73 11.38
N ILE A 81 -29.80 -4.70 11.77
CA ILE A 81 -29.86 -5.33 13.09
C ILE A 81 -29.02 -4.50 14.07
N ILE A 82 -29.68 -3.70 14.91
CA ILE A 82 -29.01 -2.90 15.94
C ILE A 82 -28.80 -3.77 17.19
N PRO A 83 -27.57 -3.90 17.71
CA PRO A 83 -27.31 -4.66 18.93
C PRO A 83 -27.96 -3.97 20.15
N PRO A 84 -28.49 -4.75 21.12
CA PRO A 84 -29.33 -4.23 22.20
C PRO A 84 -28.64 -3.23 23.14
N LYS A 85 -27.31 -3.16 23.15
CA LYS A 85 -26.56 -2.18 23.96
C LYS A 85 -26.70 -0.74 23.43
N GLN A 86 -26.79 -0.54 22.12
CA GLN A 86 -26.89 0.80 21.52
C GLN A 86 -28.28 1.42 21.76
N VAL A 87 -29.33 0.58 21.76
CA VAL A 87 -30.70 1.02 22.07
C VAL A 87 -30.81 1.56 23.50
N GLN A 88 -30.06 0.98 24.46
CA GLN A 88 -30.05 1.47 25.84
C GLN A 88 -29.32 2.82 26.00
N GLU A 89 -28.30 3.09 25.20
CA GLU A 89 -27.58 4.37 25.22
C GLU A 89 -28.40 5.49 24.58
N GLU A 90 -29.05 5.23 23.44
CA GLU A 90 -29.94 6.20 22.79
C GLU A 90 -31.17 6.52 23.67
N GLN A 91 -31.75 5.53 24.33
CA GLN A 91 -32.85 5.75 25.28
C GLN A 91 -32.40 6.51 26.54
N LYS A 92 -31.19 6.25 27.07
CA LYS A 92 -30.62 7.02 28.19
C LYS A 92 -30.34 8.47 27.81
N GLN A 93 -29.83 8.73 26.61
CA GLN A 93 -29.60 10.09 26.12
C GLN A 93 -30.92 10.85 25.89
N GLN A 94 -31.94 10.19 25.35
CA GLN A 94 -33.29 10.76 25.20
C GLN A 94 -33.97 11.01 26.55
N GLN A 95 -33.76 10.16 27.57
CA GLN A 95 -34.26 10.39 28.93
C GLN A 95 -33.52 11.52 29.64
N ALA A 96 -32.18 11.61 29.51
CA ALA A 96 -31.38 12.69 30.09
C ALA A 96 -31.79 14.08 29.56
N ASN A 97 -32.13 14.16 28.26
CA ASN A 97 -32.57 15.41 27.63
C ASN A 97 -34.01 15.82 27.97
N ARG A 98 -34.81 14.94 28.60
CA ARG A 98 -36.18 15.23 29.08
C ARG A 98 -36.23 15.68 30.55
N VAL A 99 -35.11 15.67 31.27
CA VAL A 99 -35.06 16.12 32.67
C VAL A 99 -34.90 17.64 32.71
N TRP A 100 -36.03 18.36 32.73
CA TRP A 100 -36.07 19.82 32.70
C TRP A 100 -35.67 20.52 34.02
N TRP A 101 -35.49 19.75 35.10
CA TRP A 101 -35.19 20.28 36.44
C TRP A 101 -34.10 19.47 37.13
N ASN A 102 -33.07 20.14 37.65
CA ASN A 102 -31.96 19.53 38.38
C ASN A 102 -31.71 20.25 39.73
N PRO A 103 -32.02 19.63 40.88
CA PRO A 103 -31.91 20.26 42.21
C PRO A 103 -30.48 20.51 42.69
N PHE A 104 -29.47 19.94 42.02
CA PHE A 104 -28.07 20.03 42.45
C PHE A 104 -27.24 21.04 41.65
N SER A 105 -27.87 21.87 40.81
CA SER A 105 -27.18 22.90 40.02
C SER A 105 -26.67 24.09 40.84
N TRP A 106 -27.04 24.20 42.12
CA TRP A 106 -26.76 25.35 42.98
C TRP A 106 -25.44 25.28 43.78
N PHE A 107 -24.69 24.18 43.69
CA PHE A 107 -23.45 23.99 44.45
C PHE A 107 -22.18 24.14 43.61
N LYS A 108 -22.20 25.00 42.59
CA LYS A 108 -21.02 25.31 41.76
C LYS A 108 -20.75 26.81 41.69
#